data_AF-A0A6A6UTB5-F1
#
_entry.id   AF-A0A6A6UTB5-F1
#
_cell.length_a   1.000
_cell.length_b   1.000
_cell.length_c   1.000
_cell.angle_alpha   90.00
_cell.angle_beta   90.00
_cell.angle_gamma   90.00
#
_symmetry.space_group_name_H-M   'P 1'
#
loop_
_entity.id
_entity.type
_entity.pdbx_description
1 polymer ?
#
loop_
_entity_poly.entity_id
_entity_poly.type
_entity_poly.pdbx_seq_one_letter_code
_entity_poly.pdbx_strand_id
1 'polypeptide(L)'
;MPLQPSPIIVQKSSEHAKPLLSPPLLAPPSLPHSPRRSSPLKHRLDLDEEEDTTVNNTMASDVRQLQHETRAAKRPALERNTSPKLTQPRPPPRPHRTSLLKSTQKRLARAAMEKSSHVAAVDNSIFSRISSLISPDETSINASLASATDTISPPDHPNHPLLQNFRMLPQDHPWTDDHFQALLSLYKHWLLHEDMYSPRHAINARLITPEWSKLINMSFSNWGYEMLVTEGLVVIAALFEQLLRLRDQAEFEELYGAELRIGVVGARTVESGPISKWHIALRLFTVMVGDLIRADERKGVPIDRTPKLKWRYRDQWLWRRGWFSGLL
;
A
#
# COMPACT_ATOMS: atom_id res chain seq x y z
N MET A 1 -22.77 16.11 -20.71
CA MET A 1 -22.20 16.78 -19.53
C MET A 1 -21.04 15.94 -19.00
N PRO A 2 -19.82 16.48 -18.85
CA PRO A 2 -18.72 15.73 -18.26
C PRO A 2 -19.01 15.47 -16.78
N LEU A 3 -19.10 14.20 -16.39
CA LEU A 3 -19.18 13.77 -14.99
C LEU A 3 -17.94 14.30 -14.27
N GLN A 4 -18.11 15.17 -13.27
CA GLN A 4 -16.98 15.63 -12.46
C GLN A 4 -16.38 14.44 -11.71
N PRO A 5 -15.04 14.32 -11.65
CA PRO A 5 -14.39 13.26 -10.90
C PRO A 5 -14.74 13.36 -9.42
N SER A 6 -15.32 12.27 -8.89
CA SER A 6 -15.67 12.15 -7.49
C SER A 6 -14.41 12.29 -6.61
N PRO A 7 -14.47 13.02 -5.49
CA PRO A 7 -13.40 13.03 -4.50
C PRO A 7 -12.92 11.62 -4.16
N ILE A 8 -11.60 11.41 -4.12
CA ILE A 8 -11.04 10.28 -3.38
C ILE A 8 -11.31 10.57 -1.91
N ILE A 9 -12.29 9.85 -1.36
CA ILE A 9 -12.66 9.97 0.04
C ILE A 9 -11.81 8.94 0.79
N VAL A 10 -10.62 9.36 1.24
CA VAL A 10 -9.97 8.68 2.36
C VAL A 10 -10.55 9.29 3.63
N GLN A 11 -11.48 8.56 4.25
CA GLN A 11 -12.09 8.97 5.50
C GLN A 11 -11.38 8.27 6.65
N LYS A 12 -10.99 9.05 7.66
CA LYS A 12 -10.74 8.51 8.98
C LYS A 12 -12.09 8.08 9.53
N SER A 13 -12.30 6.77 9.70
CA SER A 13 -13.56 6.26 10.21
C SER A 13 -13.73 6.77 11.64
N SER A 14 -14.73 7.64 11.86
CA SER A 14 -15.08 8.15 13.17
C SER A 14 -15.90 7.10 13.91
N GLU A 15 -15.29 6.00 14.34
CA GLU A 15 -15.95 4.93 15.11
C GLU A 15 -16.27 5.32 16.58
N HIS A 16 -16.33 6.60 16.92
CA HIS A 16 -16.77 7.09 18.25
C HIS A 16 -18.22 7.57 18.29
N ALA A 17 -19.08 7.09 17.38
CA ALA A 17 -20.52 7.14 17.61
C ALA A 17 -20.88 5.98 18.56
N LYS A 18 -21.04 6.29 19.87
CA LYS A 18 -21.63 5.37 20.85
C LYS A 18 -22.93 4.79 20.25
N PRO A 19 -23.13 3.46 20.25
CA PRO A 19 -24.40 2.89 19.83
C PRO A 19 -25.48 3.42 20.78
N LEU A 20 -26.47 4.13 20.23
CA LEU A 20 -27.70 4.44 20.94
C LEU A 20 -28.34 3.09 21.29
N LEU A 21 -28.47 2.84 22.60
CA LEU A 21 -29.15 1.68 23.15
C LEU A 21 -30.50 1.51 22.46
N SER A 22 -30.66 0.39 21.76
CA SER A 22 -31.97 -0.05 21.27
C SER A 22 -32.79 -0.55 22.46
N PRO A 23 -34.10 -0.24 22.54
CA PRO A 23 -34.96 -0.74 23.60
C PRO A 23 -35.17 -2.26 23.51
N PRO A 24 -35.47 -2.94 24.63
CA PRO A 24 -35.60 -4.40 24.67
C PRO A 24 -36.86 -4.85 23.91
N LEU A 25 -36.66 -5.68 22.89
CA LEU A 25 -37.74 -6.38 22.18
C LEU A 25 -38.21 -7.57 23.02
N LEU A 26 -39.53 -7.64 23.25
CA LEU A 26 -40.22 -8.77 23.86
C LEU A 26 -39.96 -10.07 23.09
N ALA A 27 -39.76 -11.15 23.84
CA ALA A 27 -39.61 -12.51 23.34
C ALA A 27 -40.88 -13.03 22.65
N PRO A 28 -40.78 -13.73 21.51
CA PRO A 28 -41.90 -14.45 20.92
C PRO A 28 -42.11 -15.84 21.56
N PRO A 29 -43.34 -16.36 21.54
CA PRO A 29 -43.70 -17.64 22.14
C PRO A 29 -43.22 -18.83 21.30
N SER A 30 -42.82 -19.88 22.02
CA SER A 30 -42.42 -21.20 21.53
C SER A 30 -43.53 -21.93 20.78
N LEU A 31 -43.24 -22.42 19.58
CA LEU A 31 -44.08 -23.38 18.85
C LEU A 31 -43.46 -24.79 18.85
N PRO A 32 -44.30 -25.85 18.75
CA PRO A 32 -43.93 -27.22 19.08
C PRO A 32 -43.33 -28.01 17.91
N HIS A 33 -42.61 -29.05 18.31
CA HIS A 33 -41.90 -30.03 17.49
C HIS A 33 -42.69 -30.66 16.34
N SER A 34 -41.99 -30.92 15.25
CA SER A 34 -42.34 -31.96 14.27
C SER A 34 -41.12 -32.82 13.95
N PRO A 35 -41.29 -34.15 13.79
CA PRO A 35 -40.19 -35.10 13.71
C PRO A 35 -39.65 -35.17 12.28
N ARG A 36 -38.33 -35.02 12.10
CA ARG A 36 -37.67 -35.29 10.83
C ARG A 36 -37.04 -36.67 10.84
N ARG A 37 -37.39 -37.37 9.76
CA ARG A 37 -37.00 -38.70 9.33
C ARG A 37 -35.48 -38.91 9.34
N SER A 38 -35.13 -40.11 9.77
CA SER A 38 -33.91 -40.84 9.51
C SER A 38 -33.58 -40.95 8.02
N SER A 39 -32.28 -40.86 7.69
CA SER A 39 -31.56 -41.74 6.75
C SER A 39 -30.13 -41.25 6.49
N PRO A 40 -29.20 -42.10 6.01
CA PRO A 40 -27.96 -42.36 6.75
C PRO A 40 -26.66 -42.14 5.95
N LEU A 41 -25.54 -42.29 6.68
CA LEU A 41 -24.22 -42.78 6.25
C LEU A 41 -23.59 -42.13 5.00
N LYS A 42 -22.55 -41.31 5.20
CA LYS A 42 -21.31 -41.37 4.41
C LYS A 42 -20.09 -41.06 5.27
N HIS A 43 -19.12 -41.97 5.13
CA HIS A 43 -17.79 -42.04 5.74
C HIS A 43 -16.96 -40.75 5.64
N ARG A 44 -16.22 -40.45 6.71
CA ARG A 44 -15.06 -39.54 6.74
C ARG A 44 -14.17 -40.03 7.87
N LEU A 45 -13.22 -40.92 7.58
CA LEU A 45 -11.79 -40.63 7.39
C LEU A 45 -11.24 -39.83 8.57
N ASP A 46 -10.82 -40.59 9.58
CA ASP A 46 -9.88 -40.19 10.61
C ASP A 46 -8.53 -39.87 9.93
N LEU A 47 -8.05 -38.65 10.14
CA LEU A 47 -6.68 -38.26 9.85
C LEU A 47 -6.11 -37.77 11.17
N ASP A 48 -5.05 -38.45 11.58
CA ASP A 48 -4.33 -38.28 12.83
C ASP A 48 -3.79 -36.85 12.97
N GLU A 49 -4.17 -36.19 14.07
CA GLU A 49 -3.54 -34.96 14.56
C GLU A 49 -2.30 -35.35 15.38
N GLU A 50 -1.11 -35.26 14.80
CA GLU A 50 0.12 -35.21 15.59
C GLU A 50 0.38 -33.76 16.03
N GLU A 51 0.22 -33.57 17.33
CA GLU A 51 0.76 -32.45 18.11
C GLU A 51 2.27 -32.35 17.93
N ASP A 52 2.77 -31.17 17.55
CA ASP A 52 4.13 -30.79 17.90
C ASP A 52 4.12 -29.40 18.56
N THR A 53 4.12 -29.46 19.89
CA THR A 53 4.23 -28.33 20.81
C THR A 53 5.67 -28.28 21.33
N THR A 54 6.50 -27.39 20.81
CA THR A 54 7.76 -26.87 21.43
C THR A 54 8.45 -25.99 20.36
N VAL A 55 8.92 -24.76 20.54
CA VAL A 55 9.56 -24.07 21.66
C VAL A 55 9.26 -22.56 21.54
N ASN A 56 8.67 -21.97 22.57
CA ASN A 56 8.66 -20.52 22.82
C ASN A 56 9.75 -20.18 23.84
N ASN A 57 10.28 -18.95 23.75
CA ASN A 57 11.01 -18.16 24.77
C ASN A 57 12.51 -17.95 24.54
N THR A 58 12.89 -16.81 23.93
CA THR A 58 14.15 -16.12 24.32
C THR A 58 14.20 -14.59 24.09
N MET A 59 13.28 -13.96 23.35
CA MET A 59 13.49 -12.53 22.95
C MET A 59 12.68 -11.48 23.75
N ALA A 60 11.90 -11.87 24.75
CA ALA A 60 11.02 -10.94 25.49
C ALA A 60 11.66 -10.29 26.73
N SER A 61 12.94 -10.55 27.02
CA SER A 61 13.61 -10.06 28.24
C SER A 61 14.36 -8.74 28.08
N ASP A 62 14.77 -8.34 26.87
CA ASP A 62 15.70 -7.20 26.69
C ASP A 62 15.05 -5.84 26.51
N VAL A 63 13.72 -5.77 26.35
CA VAL A 63 13.02 -4.48 26.14
C VAL A 63 12.55 -3.82 27.44
N ARG A 64 12.55 -4.55 28.56
CA ARG A 64 12.09 -4.02 29.86
C ARG A 64 13.15 -3.25 30.65
N GLN A 65 14.42 -3.32 30.27
CA GLN A 65 15.50 -2.69 31.05
C GLN A 65 15.74 -1.21 30.68
N LEU A 66 15.22 -0.72 29.55
CA LEU A 66 15.42 0.65 29.08
C LEU A 66 14.33 1.66 29.52
N GLN A 67 13.30 1.23 30.26
CA GLN A 67 12.21 2.12 30.69
C GLN A 67 12.32 2.60 32.16
N HIS A 68 13.37 2.20 32.88
CA HIS A 68 13.55 2.59 34.28
C HIS A 68 14.42 3.84 34.50
N GLU A 69 15.02 4.45 33.47
CA GLU A 69 16.07 5.46 33.67
C GLU A 69 15.69 6.91 33.31
N THR A 70 14.46 7.18 32.87
CA THR A 70 14.01 8.56 32.61
C THR A 70 12.85 8.98 33.52
N ARG A 71 13.15 9.14 34.81
CA ARG A 71 12.33 9.90 35.76
C ARG A 71 13.21 10.91 36.50
N ALA A 72 13.10 12.20 36.15
CA ALA A 72 13.02 13.33 37.08
C ALA A 72 13.20 14.67 36.37
N ALA A 73 12.14 15.48 36.30
CA ALA A 73 12.25 16.93 36.38
C ALA A 73 10.89 17.52 36.78
N LYS A 74 10.72 17.64 38.09
CA LYS A 74 9.61 18.31 38.79
C LYS A 74 9.67 19.80 38.46
N ARG A 75 8.65 20.38 37.84
CA ARG A 75 8.48 21.86 37.76
C ARG A 75 7.30 22.30 38.63
N PRO A 76 7.46 23.34 39.47
CA PRO A 76 6.44 23.78 40.40
C PRO A 76 5.34 24.61 39.72
N ALA A 77 4.16 24.52 40.33
CA ALA A 77 2.95 25.25 40.00
C ALA A 77 3.10 26.74 40.32
N LEU A 78 2.53 27.60 39.47
CA LEU A 78 2.21 28.97 39.80
C LEU A 78 0.73 29.22 39.51
N GLU A 79 0.04 29.72 40.52
CA GLU A 79 -1.38 30.04 40.56
C GLU A 79 -1.74 31.33 39.80
N ARG A 80 -3.07 31.56 39.71
CA ARG A 80 -3.80 32.84 39.56
C ARG A 80 -3.87 33.46 38.17
N ASN A 81 -5.09 33.52 37.60
CA ASN A 81 -6.05 34.57 37.93
C ASN A 81 -7.39 34.41 37.19
N THR A 82 -8.43 34.82 37.89
CA THR A 82 -9.86 34.87 37.54
C THR A 82 -10.24 36.09 36.69
N SER A 83 -11.33 35.92 35.91
CA SER A 83 -12.30 36.92 35.36
C SER A 83 -12.31 37.07 33.82
N PRO A 84 -13.36 37.65 33.21
CA PRO A 84 -14.78 37.33 33.34
C PRO A 84 -15.43 37.02 31.97
N LYS A 85 -16.68 36.56 32.07
CA LYS A 85 -17.62 36.11 31.03
C LYS A 85 -17.93 37.22 30.02
N LEU A 86 -17.53 37.04 28.75
CA LEU A 86 -17.97 37.86 27.61
C LEU A 86 -18.89 37.04 26.68
N THR A 87 -20.08 37.58 26.46
CA THR A 87 -21.13 37.07 25.57
C THR A 87 -20.62 36.99 24.13
N GLN A 88 -20.58 35.78 23.55
CA GLN A 88 -20.23 35.61 22.13
C GLN A 88 -21.49 35.66 21.23
N PRO A 89 -21.45 36.40 20.11
CA PRO A 89 -22.48 36.32 19.08
C PRO A 89 -22.39 35.02 18.28
N ARG A 90 -23.56 34.52 17.90
CA ARG A 90 -23.81 33.27 17.17
C ARG A 90 -23.03 33.24 15.83
N PRO A 91 -22.20 32.21 15.56
CA PRO A 91 -21.48 32.11 14.30
C PRO A 91 -22.43 31.72 13.14
N PRO A 92 -22.19 32.24 11.92
CA PRO A 92 -22.95 31.86 10.72
C PRO A 92 -22.72 30.38 10.34
N PRO A 93 -23.65 29.78 9.57
CA PRO A 93 -23.58 28.38 9.18
C PRO A 93 -22.29 28.08 8.41
N ARG A 94 -21.56 27.06 8.88
CA ARG A 94 -20.29 26.62 8.30
C ARG A 94 -20.50 26.09 6.87
N PRO A 95 -19.78 26.59 5.85
CA PRO A 95 -19.73 25.95 4.56
C PRO A 95 -19.04 24.57 4.67
N HIS A 96 -19.52 23.62 3.89
CA HIS A 96 -19.16 22.20 3.92
C HIS A 96 -17.64 21.97 3.88
N ARG A 97 -17.13 21.29 4.92
CA ARG A 97 -15.71 21.13 5.29
C ARG A 97 -14.91 20.16 4.40
N THR A 98 -15.44 19.73 3.26
CA THR A 98 -14.83 18.66 2.43
C THR A 98 -13.90 19.16 1.32
N SER A 99 -13.93 20.45 0.96
CA SER A 99 -13.08 20.97 -0.14
C SER A 99 -11.67 21.44 0.32
N LEU A 100 -11.50 21.81 1.59
CA LEU A 100 -10.24 22.36 2.11
C LEU A 100 -9.11 21.32 2.25
N LEU A 101 -9.44 20.05 2.49
CA LEU A 101 -8.44 18.99 2.63
C LEU A 101 -7.71 18.69 1.32
N LYS A 102 -8.42 18.76 0.18
CA LYS A 102 -7.85 18.52 -1.16
C LYS A 102 -6.86 19.60 -1.59
N SER A 103 -7.23 20.87 -1.36
CA SER A 103 -6.34 22.01 -1.60
C SER A 103 -5.05 21.88 -0.81
N THR A 104 -5.15 21.44 0.45
CA THR A 104 -4.00 21.27 1.33
C THR A 104 -3.12 20.09 0.91
N GLN A 105 -3.70 18.94 0.56
CA GLN A 105 -2.93 17.79 0.05
C GLN A 105 -2.21 18.11 -1.27
N LYS A 106 -2.89 18.79 -2.21
CA LYS A 106 -2.28 19.20 -3.48
C LYS A 106 -1.12 20.19 -3.29
N ARG A 107 -1.24 21.13 -2.34
CA ARG A 107 -0.15 22.07 -1.99
C ARG A 107 1.02 21.38 -1.30
N LEU A 108 0.76 20.43 -0.40
CA LEU A 108 1.81 19.66 0.27
C LEU A 108 2.55 18.72 -0.68
N ALA A 109 1.86 18.11 -1.65
CA ALA A 109 2.49 17.29 -2.69
C ALA A 109 3.44 18.11 -3.58
N ARG A 110 3.04 19.32 -4.01
CA ARG A 110 3.93 20.23 -4.75
C ARG A 110 5.18 20.62 -3.96
N ALA A 111 5.02 21.04 -2.69
CA ALA A 111 6.14 21.48 -1.86
C ALA A 111 7.14 20.35 -1.52
N ALA A 112 6.67 19.10 -1.45
CA ALA A 112 7.55 17.95 -1.20
C ALA A 112 8.39 17.56 -2.43
N MET A 113 7.88 17.76 -3.65
CA MET A 113 8.64 17.44 -4.88
C MET A 113 9.68 18.51 -5.21
N GLU A 114 9.40 19.79 -4.95
CA GLU A 114 10.40 20.87 -5.08
C GLU A 114 11.61 20.67 -4.15
N LYS A 115 11.42 19.98 -3.02
CA LYS A 115 12.50 19.67 -2.07
C LYS A 115 13.29 18.40 -2.43
N SER A 116 12.74 17.54 -3.29
CA SER A 116 13.36 16.27 -3.70
C SER A 116 14.11 16.38 -5.04
N SER A 117 13.77 17.36 -5.89
CA SER A 117 14.44 17.58 -7.18
C SER A 117 15.88 18.10 -7.04
N HIS A 118 16.28 18.58 -5.86
CA HIS A 118 17.63 19.11 -5.65
C HIS A 118 18.69 18.06 -5.23
N VAL A 119 18.28 16.82 -4.94
CA VAL A 119 19.20 15.74 -4.52
C VAL A 119 19.23 14.56 -5.50
N ALA A 120 18.19 14.38 -6.34
CA ALA A 120 18.10 13.23 -7.26
C ALA A 120 18.62 13.51 -8.69
N ALA A 121 19.11 14.72 -8.98
CA ALA A 121 19.47 15.14 -10.34
C ALA A 121 20.97 15.01 -10.69
N VAL A 122 21.82 14.49 -9.79
CA VAL A 122 23.29 14.50 -10.01
C VAL A 122 23.85 13.21 -10.60
N ASP A 123 23.21 12.04 -10.46
CA ASP A 123 23.91 10.77 -10.76
C ASP A 123 23.48 10.03 -12.05
N ASN A 124 22.44 10.46 -12.76
CA ASN A 124 21.92 9.70 -13.93
C ASN A 124 22.39 10.23 -15.31
N SER A 125 23.30 11.20 -15.38
CA SER A 125 23.66 11.87 -16.66
C SER A 125 25.10 11.64 -17.15
N ILE A 126 25.94 10.90 -16.42
CA ILE A 126 27.38 10.76 -16.75
C ILE A 126 27.71 9.45 -17.48
N PHE A 127 26.94 8.37 -17.28
CA PHE A 127 27.28 7.05 -17.83
C PHE A 127 26.90 6.83 -19.31
N SER A 128 26.17 7.74 -19.96
CA SER A 128 25.74 7.57 -21.36
C SER A 128 26.74 8.08 -22.41
N ARG A 129 27.98 8.47 -22.04
CA ARG A 129 28.90 9.19 -22.95
C ARG A 129 30.31 8.60 -23.15
N ILE A 130 30.63 7.40 -22.63
CA ILE A 130 31.98 6.81 -22.79
C ILE A 130 31.93 5.43 -23.48
N SER A 131 31.11 5.27 -24.53
CA SER A 131 31.08 4.03 -25.34
C SER A 131 31.48 4.23 -26.80
N SER A 132 32.25 5.26 -27.11
CA SER A 132 32.88 5.39 -28.43
C SER A 132 34.34 5.75 -28.27
N LEU A 133 35.21 4.76 -28.50
CA LEU A 133 36.63 4.81 -28.85
C LEU A 133 37.35 3.65 -28.15
N ILE A 134 37.18 2.42 -28.63
CA ILE A 134 38.26 1.43 -28.78
C ILE A 134 37.78 0.46 -29.87
N SER A 135 38.55 0.40 -30.94
CA SER A 135 38.56 -0.63 -31.96
C SER A 135 40.03 -0.93 -32.29
N PRO A 136 40.33 -2.10 -32.83
CA PRO A 136 40.99 -3.17 -32.08
C PRO A 136 42.43 -3.38 -32.55
N ASP A 137 43.23 -4.09 -31.76
CA ASP A 137 44.40 -4.76 -32.31
C ASP A 137 44.46 -6.21 -31.84
N GLU A 138 44.76 -7.07 -32.81
CA GLU A 138 44.66 -8.52 -32.76
C GLU A 138 45.85 -9.12 -32.03
N THR A 139 45.62 -10.15 -31.20
CA THR A 139 46.27 -11.47 -31.23
C THR A 139 46.21 -12.13 -29.84
N SER A 140 45.64 -13.33 -29.79
CA SER A 140 46.20 -14.51 -29.09
C SER A 140 45.08 -15.47 -28.69
N ILE A 141 44.76 -16.35 -29.64
CA ILE A 141 44.55 -17.80 -29.49
C ILE A 141 44.73 -18.29 -28.04
N ASN A 142 43.64 -18.72 -27.38
CA ASN A 142 43.64 -19.86 -26.45
C ASN A 142 42.21 -20.28 -26.04
N ALA A 143 41.94 -21.56 -26.32
CA ALA A 143 41.06 -22.49 -25.61
C ALA A 143 39.54 -22.22 -25.55
N SER A 144 38.86 -22.90 -26.47
CA SER A 144 37.48 -23.36 -26.40
C SER A 144 37.08 -23.90 -25.01
N LEU A 145 36.22 -23.15 -24.34
CA LEU A 145 35.07 -23.68 -23.62
C LEU A 145 33.91 -22.71 -23.85
N ALA A 146 33.43 -22.66 -25.10
CA ALA A 146 32.23 -21.93 -25.48
C ALA A 146 31.03 -22.64 -24.87
N SER A 147 30.83 -22.44 -23.57
CA SER A 147 29.53 -22.60 -22.94
C SER A 147 28.60 -21.67 -23.71
N ALA A 148 27.64 -22.25 -24.45
CA ALA A 148 26.57 -21.53 -25.10
C ALA A 148 25.80 -20.79 -24.01
N THR A 149 26.30 -19.62 -23.67
CA THR A 149 25.61 -18.63 -22.86
C THR A 149 24.60 -18.06 -23.81
N ASP A 150 23.40 -18.64 -23.79
CA ASP A 150 22.21 -18.03 -24.36
C ASP A 150 22.25 -16.57 -23.92
N THR A 151 22.59 -15.69 -24.85
CA THR A 151 22.62 -14.25 -24.59
C THR A 151 21.15 -13.87 -24.53
N ILE A 152 20.57 -13.99 -23.34
CA ILE A 152 19.17 -13.65 -23.08
C ILE A 152 19.05 -12.16 -23.35
N SER A 153 18.52 -11.80 -24.52
CA SER A 153 18.21 -10.41 -24.83
C SER A 153 17.28 -9.88 -23.73
N PRO A 154 17.57 -8.69 -23.17
CA PRO A 154 16.75 -8.15 -22.11
C PRO A 154 15.30 -7.95 -22.59
N PRO A 155 14.31 -8.09 -21.71
CA PRO A 155 12.92 -7.92 -22.08
C PRO A 155 12.65 -6.48 -22.56
N ASP A 156 11.74 -6.35 -23.53
CA ASP A 156 11.36 -5.04 -24.05
C ASP A 156 10.70 -4.18 -22.98
N HIS A 157 11.15 -2.93 -22.89
CA HIS A 157 10.57 -1.96 -21.96
C HIS A 157 9.10 -1.67 -22.33
N PRO A 158 8.19 -1.53 -21.36
CA PRO A 158 6.79 -1.18 -21.62
C PRO A 158 6.65 0.09 -22.47
N ASN A 159 5.92 -0.02 -23.57
CA ASN A 159 5.63 1.11 -24.46
C ASN A 159 4.46 1.95 -23.92
N HIS A 160 4.64 2.56 -22.76
CA HIS A 160 3.69 3.49 -22.15
C HIS A 160 4.41 4.79 -21.75
N PRO A 161 3.92 5.98 -22.16
CA PRO A 161 4.65 7.24 -21.94
C PRO A 161 4.90 7.54 -20.45
N LEU A 162 3.96 7.17 -19.57
CA LEU A 162 4.13 7.33 -18.12
C LEU A 162 5.16 6.40 -17.50
N LEU A 163 5.62 5.36 -18.21
CA LEU A 163 6.55 4.36 -17.69
C LEU A 163 7.99 4.56 -18.17
N GLN A 164 8.25 5.45 -19.13
CA GLN A 164 9.57 5.60 -19.78
C GLN A 164 10.72 5.91 -18.82
N ASN A 165 10.42 6.48 -17.64
CA ASN A 165 11.43 6.83 -16.63
C ASN A 165 11.49 5.83 -15.47
N PHE A 166 10.74 4.74 -15.54
CA PHE A 166 10.71 3.71 -14.50
C PHE A 166 11.61 2.55 -14.89
N ARG A 167 12.24 1.93 -13.90
CA ARG A 167 12.96 0.67 -14.10
C ARG A 167 11.94 -0.47 -14.18
N MET A 168 12.22 -1.46 -15.02
CA MET A 168 11.56 -2.77 -14.93
C MET A 168 11.94 -3.44 -13.62
N LEU A 169 11.03 -4.22 -13.08
CA LEU A 169 11.10 -4.83 -11.76
C LEU A 169 10.88 -6.35 -11.87
N PRO A 170 11.40 -7.13 -10.90
CA PRO A 170 11.08 -8.54 -10.77
C PRO A 170 9.58 -8.78 -10.64
N GLN A 171 9.08 -9.81 -11.32
CA GLN A 171 7.66 -10.18 -11.28
C GLN A 171 7.30 -11.04 -10.07
N ASP A 172 8.29 -11.70 -9.47
CA ASP A 172 8.11 -12.63 -8.36
C ASP A 172 8.42 -11.96 -7.01
N HIS A 173 7.83 -12.50 -5.94
CA HIS A 173 8.15 -12.12 -4.58
C HIS A 173 9.63 -12.45 -4.24
N PRO A 174 10.28 -11.72 -3.32
CA PRO A 174 9.71 -10.73 -2.40
C PRO A 174 9.57 -9.31 -2.98
N TRP A 175 8.71 -8.51 -2.36
CA TRP A 175 8.63 -7.07 -2.65
C TRP A 175 9.90 -6.36 -2.18
N THR A 176 10.46 -5.51 -3.05
CA THR A 176 11.69 -4.75 -2.78
C THR A 176 11.42 -3.26 -2.66
N ASP A 177 12.40 -2.50 -2.17
CA ASP A 177 12.26 -1.04 -2.01
C ASP A 177 11.93 -0.35 -3.35
N ASP A 178 12.51 -0.82 -4.46
CA ASP A 178 12.23 -0.30 -5.80
C ASP A 178 10.77 -0.48 -6.22
N HIS A 179 10.12 -1.59 -5.84
CA HIS A 179 8.69 -1.78 -6.06
C HIS A 179 7.86 -0.71 -5.34
N PHE A 180 8.19 -0.44 -4.07
CA PHE A 180 7.50 0.57 -3.28
C PHE A 180 7.73 1.99 -3.82
N GLN A 181 8.96 2.30 -4.24
CA GLN A 181 9.29 3.61 -4.82
C GLN A 181 8.59 3.85 -6.15
N ALA A 182 8.51 2.82 -7.01
CA ALA A 182 7.79 2.92 -8.27
C ALA A 182 6.28 3.16 -8.03
N LEU A 183 5.63 2.37 -7.15
CA LEU A 183 4.23 2.61 -6.77
C LEU A 183 4.00 4.01 -6.18
N LEU A 184 4.86 4.44 -5.26
CA LEU A 184 4.76 5.76 -4.63
C LEU A 184 4.94 6.89 -5.66
N SER A 185 5.84 6.73 -6.62
CA SER A 185 6.10 7.71 -7.66
C SER A 185 4.91 7.82 -8.63
N LEU A 186 4.35 6.70 -9.07
CA LEU A 186 3.12 6.68 -9.88
C LEU A 186 1.95 7.34 -9.13
N TYR A 187 1.77 7.01 -7.84
CA TYR A 187 0.73 7.60 -7.00
C TYR A 187 0.91 9.11 -6.84
N LYS A 188 2.11 9.59 -6.53
CA LYS A 188 2.40 11.02 -6.41
C LYS A 188 2.16 11.77 -7.73
N HIS A 189 2.57 11.17 -8.84
CA HIS A 189 2.34 11.75 -10.17
C HIS A 189 0.84 11.86 -10.48
N TRP A 190 0.06 10.83 -10.15
CA TRP A 190 -1.41 10.86 -10.26
C TRP A 190 -2.06 11.96 -9.42
N LEU A 191 -1.61 12.18 -8.18
CA LEU A 191 -2.12 13.29 -7.35
C LEU A 191 -1.94 14.66 -8.01
N LEU A 192 -0.95 14.82 -8.88
CA LEU A 192 -0.68 16.06 -9.62
C LEU A 192 -1.46 16.12 -10.95
N HIS A 193 -1.64 14.98 -11.61
CA HIS A 193 -2.15 14.85 -12.97
C HIS A 193 -3.22 13.74 -13.08
N GLU A 194 -4.32 13.90 -12.35
CA GLU A 194 -5.38 12.88 -12.25
C GLU A 194 -6.00 12.49 -13.60
N ASP A 195 -6.12 13.46 -14.51
CA ASP A 195 -6.67 13.29 -15.85
C ASP A 195 -5.87 12.32 -16.72
N MET A 196 -4.54 12.31 -16.57
CA MET A 196 -3.64 11.41 -17.29
C MET A 196 -3.79 9.93 -16.89
N TYR A 197 -4.41 9.64 -15.73
CA TYR A 197 -4.70 8.28 -15.27
C TYR A 197 -6.18 7.92 -15.41
N SER A 198 -6.96 8.72 -16.14
CA SER A 198 -8.34 8.34 -16.44
C SER A 198 -8.34 7.11 -17.36
N PRO A 199 -9.18 6.09 -17.11
CA PRO A 199 -9.35 4.98 -18.04
C PRO A 199 -9.96 5.43 -19.38
N ARG A 200 -10.56 6.63 -19.42
CA ARG A 200 -11.10 7.24 -20.64
C ARG A 200 -10.02 7.82 -21.55
N HIS A 201 -8.80 7.99 -21.03
CA HIS A 201 -7.67 8.42 -21.84
C HIS A 201 -7.30 7.30 -22.80
N ALA A 202 -7.10 7.62 -24.09
CA ALA A 202 -6.93 6.62 -25.14
C ALA A 202 -5.78 5.64 -24.86
N ILE A 203 -4.71 6.13 -24.25
CA ILE A 203 -3.52 5.34 -23.89
C ILE A 203 -3.82 4.34 -22.75
N ASN A 204 -4.73 4.69 -21.84
CA ASN A 204 -5.08 3.86 -20.68
C ASN A 204 -6.25 2.91 -20.93
N ALA A 205 -7.01 3.12 -22.00
CA ALA A 205 -8.26 2.41 -22.27
C ALA A 205 -8.09 0.88 -22.30
N ARG A 206 -6.90 0.40 -22.67
CA ARG A 206 -6.57 -1.03 -22.75
C ARG A 206 -5.99 -1.63 -21.46
N LEU A 207 -5.70 -0.80 -20.46
CA LEU A 207 -5.09 -1.26 -19.20
C LEU A 207 -6.11 -1.96 -18.29
N ILE A 208 -7.38 -1.54 -18.37
CA ILE A 208 -8.45 -2.07 -17.52
C ILE A 208 -8.98 -3.38 -18.09
N THR A 209 -8.36 -4.48 -17.67
CA THR A 209 -8.82 -5.84 -17.98
C THR A 209 -9.97 -6.25 -17.06
N PRO A 210 -10.75 -7.31 -17.39
CA PRO A 210 -11.85 -7.78 -16.53
C PRO A 210 -11.44 -8.10 -15.09
N GLU A 211 -10.19 -8.51 -14.87
CA GLU A 211 -9.64 -8.76 -13.53
C GLU A 211 -9.41 -7.46 -12.75
N TRP A 212 -8.86 -6.44 -13.41
CA TRP A 212 -8.69 -5.11 -12.84
C TRP A 212 -10.04 -4.45 -12.52
N SER A 213 -11.04 -4.65 -13.38
CA SER A 213 -12.40 -4.13 -13.16
C SER A 213 -13.06 -4.63 -11.88
N LYS A 214 -12.73 -5.85 -11.42
CA LYS A 214 -13.26 -6.42 -10.17
C LYS A 214 -12.82 -5.64 -8.92
N LEU A 215 -11.70 -4.92 -9.01
CA LEU A 215 -11.14 -4.15 -7.90
C LEU A 215 -11.74 -2.75 -7.80
N ILE A 216 -12.40 -2.26 -8.85
CA ILE A 216 -13.06 -0.95 -8.86
C ILE A 216 -14.20 -0.95 -7.84
N ASN A 217 -14.31 0.12 -7.05
CA ASN A 217 -15.25 0.30 -5.94
C ASN A 217 -15.04 -0.65 -4.75
N MET A 218 -13.92 -1.36 -4.68
CA MET A 218 -13.57 -2.11 -3.49
C MET A 218 -13.10 -1.16 -2.38
N SER A 219 -13.46 -1.43 -1.12
CA SER A 219 -12.97 -0.68 0.03
C SER A 219 -11.89 -1.46 0.77
N PHE A 220 -10.78 -0.80 1.07
CA PHE A 220 -9.76 -1.27 2.01
C PHE A 220 -9.80 -0.43 3.28
N SER A 221 -9.53 -1.04 4.43
CA SER A 221 -9.35 -0.31 5.68
C SER A 221 -8.25 -0.90 6.54
N ASN A 222 -7.45 -0.04 7.17
CA ASN A 222 -6.40 -0.41 8.10
C ASN A 222 -6.12 0.75 9.07
N TRP A 223 -5.94 0.45 10.36
CA TRP A 223 -5.64 1.45 11.41
C TRP A 223 -6.60 2.66 11.41
N GLY A 224 -7.88 2.43 11.13
CA GLY A 224 -8.91 3.47 11.08
C GLY A 224 -8.94 4.32 9.79
N TYR A 225 -8.03 4.08 8.85
CA TYR A 225 -8.08 4.67 7.51
C TYR A 225 -8.89 3.77 6.60
N GLU A 226 -9.83 4.34 5.83
CA GLU A 226 -10.60 3.62 4.80
C GLU A 226 -10.38 4.29 3.44
N MET A 227 -10.17 3.48 2.41
CA MET A 227 -9.96 3.92 1.04
C MET A 227 -10.87 3.15 0.10
N LEU A 228 -11.57 3.87 -0.78
CA LEU A 228 -12.27 3.31 -1.93
C LEU A 228 -11.34 3.27 -3.15
N VAL A 229 -11.21 2.10 -3.76
CA VAL A 229 -10.44 1.91 -5.00
C VAL A 229 -11.21 2.52 -6.17
N THR A 230 -10.69 3.63 -6.70
CA THR A 230 -11.26 4.32 -7.88
C THR A 230 -10.64 3.79 -9.18
N GLU A 231 -11.24 4.12 -10.32
CA GLU A 231 -10.71 3.72 -11.63
C GLU A 231 -9.27 4.20 -11.86
N GLY A 232 -8.95 5.45 -11.45
CA GLY A 232 -7.60 5.99 -11.58
C GLY A 232 -6.55 5.24 -10.77
N LEU A 233 -6.93 4.76 -9.57
CA LEU A 233 -6.04 3.90 -8.76
C LEU A 233 -5.82 2.53 -9.42
N VAL A 234 -6.83 2.00 -10.10
CA VAL A 234 -6.68 0.77 -10.88
C VAL A 234 -5.77 0.99 -12.08
N VAL A 235 -5.82 2.14 -12.75
CA VAL A 235 -4.86 2.49 -13.81
C VAL A 235 -3.44 2.54 -13.26
N ILE A 236 -3.20 3.14 -12.08
CA ILE A 236 -1.88 3.12 -11.42
C ILE A 236 -1.40 1.68 -11.20
N ALA A 237 -2.27 0.81 -10.67
CA ALA A 237 -1.93 -0.58 -10.40
C ALA A 237 -1.63 -1.38 -11.69
N ALA A 238 -2.41 -1.16 -12.76
CA ALA A 238 -2.19 -1.79 -14.06
C ALA A 238 -0.91 -1.28 -14.75
N LEU A 239 -0.57 0.00 -14.60
CA LEU A 239 0.71 0.54 -15.07
C LEU A 239 1.89 -0.06 -14.32
N PHE A 240 1.75 -0.23 -13.00
CA PHE A 240 2.77 -0.88 -12.20
C PHE A 240 2.96 -2.36 -12.59
N GLU A 241 1.87 -3.09 -12.86
CA GLU A 241 1.94 -4.46 -13.37
C GLU A 241 2.76 -4.56 -14.66
N GLN A 242 2.70 -3.56 -15.54
CA GLN A 242 3.51 -3.56 -16.76
C GLN A 242 5.01 -3.47 -16.50
N LEU A 243 5.44 -2.92 -15.36
CA LEU A 243 6.85 -2.86 -14.94
C LEU A 243 7.38 -4.21 -14.44
N LEU A 244 6.50 -5.14 -14.05
CA LEU A 244 6.84 -6.47 -13.56
C LEU A 244 7.19 -7.39 -14.74
N ARG A 245 8.44 -7.33 -15.21
CA ARG A 245 8.90 -8.02 -16.43
C ARG A 245 10.11 -8.91 -16.24
N LEU A 246 10.90 -8.65 -15.21
CA LEU A 246 12.12 -9.41 -14.93
C LEU A 246 11.73 -10.68 -14.18
N ARG A 247 12.43 -11.79 -14.42
CA ARG A 247 12.11 -13.06 -13.76
C ARG A 247 12.41 -13.01 -12.28
N ASP A 248 13.58 -12.48 -11.93
CA ASP A 248 14.08 -12.48 -10.56
C ASP A 248 14.98 -11.27 -10.27
N GLN A 249 15.56 -11.27 -9.07
CA GLN A 249 16.52 -10.27 -8.63
C GLN A 249 17.83 -10.30 -9.43
N ALA A 250 18.31 -11.47 -9.85
CA ALA A 250 19.58 -11.58 -10.56
C ALA A 250 19.50 -10.88 -11.93
N GLU A 251 18.39 -11.05 -12.64
CA GLU A 251 18.13 -10.38 -13.92
C GLU A 251 18.07 -8.84 -13.76
N PHE A 252 17.55 -8.35 -12.64
CA PHE A 252 17.57 -6.91 -12.34
C PHE A 252 19.00 -6.38 -12.12
N GLU A 253 19.80 -7.10 -11.35
CA GLU A 253 21.17 -6.71 -11.03
C GLU A 253 22.07 -6.73 -12.26
N GLU A 254 21.89 -7.73 -13.14
CA GLU A 254 22.57 -7.80 -14.43
C GLU A 254 22.18 -6.63 -15.35
N LEU A 255 20.88 -6.33 -15.45
CA LEU A 255 20.38 -5.30 -16.37
C LEU A 255 20.76 -3.87 -15.95
N TYR A 256 20.71 -3.57 -14.65
CA TYR A 256 20.92 -2.21 -14.13
C TYR A 256 22.27 -2.00 -13.43
N GLY A 257 23.04 -3.07 -13.19
CA GLY A 257 24.31 -3.00 -12.46
C GLY A 257 24.14 -2.52 -11.02
N ALA A 258 22.97 -2.73 -10.41
CA ALA A 258 22.61 -2.23 -9.08
C ALA A 258 21.94 -3.31 -8.25
N GLU A 259 22.41 -3.49 -7.01
CA GLU A 259 21.84 -4.44 -6.04
C GLU A 259 20.40 -4.09 -5.70
N LEU A 260 19.52 -5.09 -5.77
CA LEU A 260 18.11 -4.91 -5.44
C LEU A 260 17.91 -4.99 -3.92
N ARG A 261 17.44 -3.90 -3.32
CA ARG A 261 17.27 -3.83 -1.86
C ARG A 261 15.96 -4.49 -1.43
N ILE A 262 16.05 -5.67 -0.82
CA ILE A 262 14.90 -6.33 -0.20
C ILE A 262 14.40 -5.47 0.96
N GLY A 263 13.20 -4.91 0.82
CA GLY A 263 12.65 -3.99 1.79
C GLY A 263 12.34 -4.70 3.11
N VAL A 264 12.61 -4.01 4.24
CA VAL A 264 12.22 -4.48 5.58
C VAL A 264 10.69 -4.68 5.68
N VAL A 265 9.95 -3.87 4.92
CA VAL A 265 8.48 -3.89 4.83
C VAL A 265 8.02 -4.98 3.85
N GLY A 266 8.22 -6.24 4.22
CA GLY A 266 7.86 -7.36 3.34
C GLY A 266 8.66 -8.64 3.58
N ALA A 267 9.88 -8.50 4.10
CA ALA A 267 10.85 -9.58 4.29
C ALA A 267 10.38 -10.75 5.17
N ARG A 268 9.27 -10.60 5.93
CA ARG A 268 8.72 -11.65 6.79
C ARG A 268 7.65 -12.52 6.15
N THR A 269 7.17 -12.16 4.96
CA THR A 269 6.18 -12.95 4.24
C THR A 269 6.90 -13.90 3.31
N VAL A 270 6.88 -15.19 3.63
CA VAL A 270 7.40 -16.32 2.81
C VAL A 270 6.46 -16.57 1.62
N GLU A 271 6.01 -15.50 0.97
CA GLU A 271 5.26 -15.65 -0.27
C GLU A 271 6.28 -15.89 -1.37
N SER A 272 6.13 -17.01 -2.07
CA SER A 272 6.89 -17.33 -3.26
C SER A 272 5.98 -17.25 -4.49
N GLY A 273 6.59 -16.99 -5.65
CA GLY A 273 5.90 -16.92 -6.92
C GLY A 273 5.46 -15.51 -7.33
N PRO A 274 4.60 -15.41 -8.36
CA PRO A 274 4.32 -14.16 -9.04
C PRO A 274 3.47 -13.20 -8.23
N ILE A 275 3.81 -11.93 -8.32
CA ILE A 275 3.07 -10.82 -7.72
C ILE A 275 1.71 -10.70 -8.43
N SER A 276 0.65 -11.11 -7.74
CA SER A 276 -0.72 -11.01 -8.27
C SER A 276 -1.24 -9.56 -8.31
N LYS A 277 -2.25 -9.31 -9.16
CA LYS A 277 -2.99 -8.03 -9.21
C LYS A 277 -3.56 -7.62 -7.85
N TRP A 278 -3.99 -8.59 -7.06
CA TRP A 278 -4.45 -8.37 -5.69
C TRP A 278 -3.32 -7.83 -4.80
N HIS A 279 -2.13 -8.40 -4.90
CA HIS A 279 -0.94 -7.93 -4.16
C HIS A 279 -0.62 -6.49 -4.54
N ILE A 280 -0.63 -6.14 -5.84
CA ILE A 280 -0.38 -4.77 -6.30
C ILE A 280 -1.41 -3.79 -5.73
N ALA A 281 -2.70 -4.10 -5.81
CA ALA A 281 -3.76 -3.22 -5.30
C ALA A 281 -3.66 -3.02 -3.78
N LEU A 282 -3.36 -4.09 -3.04
CA LEU A 282 -3.15 -4.03 -1.61
C LEU A 282 -1.91 -3.19 -1.25
N ARG A 283 -0.81 -3.36 -1.99
CA ARG A 283 0.42 -2.59 -1.77
C ARG A 283 0.24 -1.12 -2.09
N LEU A 284 -0.48 -0.80 -3.17
CA LEU A 284 -0.86 0.58 -3.47
C LEU A 284 -1.65 1.21 -2.31
N PHE A 285 -2.63 0.50 -1.74
CA PHE A 285 -3.33 0.95 -0.54
C PHE A 285 -2.37 1.24 0.63
N THR A 286 -1.43 0.34 0.92
CA THR A 286 -0.46 0.54 2.01
C THR A 286 0.46 1.74 1.78
N VAL A 287 0.89 1.98 0.54
CA VAL A 287 1.70 3.16 0.16
C VAL A 287 0.92 4.45 0.43
N MET A 288 -0.35 4.50 0.03
CA MET A 288 -1.22 5.66 0.23
C MET A 288 -1.49 5.92 1.72
N VAL A 289 -1.87 4.88 2.47
CA VAL A 289 -2.15 4.99 3.90
C VAL A 289 -0.90 5.36 4.68
N GLY A 290 0.27 4.80 4.33
CA GLY A 290 1.55 5.16 4.93
C GLY A 290 1.89 6.65 4.78
N ASP A 291 1.58 7.26 3.64
CA ASP A 291 1.77 8.71 3.45
C ASP A 291 0.85 9.55 4.34
N LEU A 292 -0.41 9.13 4.50
CA LEU A 292 -1.37 9.79 5.38
C LEU A 292 -1.00 9.64 6.86
N ILE A 293 -0.58 8.45 7.26
CA ILE A 293 -0.08 8.15 8.62
C ILE A 293 1.09 9.07 8.96
N ARG A 294 2.12 9.12 8.11
CA ARG A 294 3.28 10.01 8.32
C ARG A 294 2.89 11.48 8.35
N ALA A 295 1.87 11.88 7.59
CA ALA A 295 1.35 13.25 7.64
C ALA A 295 0.63 13.56 8.95
N ASP A 296 -0.09 12.60 9.54
CA ASP A 296 -0.80 12.77 10.80
C ASP A 296 0.13 12.64 12.02
N GLU A 297 1.13 11.76 11.98
CA GLU A 297 2.19 11.67 13.00
C GLU A 297 2.99 12.97 13.09
N ARG A 298 3.35 13.59 11.95
CA ARG A 298 4.00 14.91 11.94
C ARG A 298 3.14 16.02 12.55
N LYS A 299 1.82 15.85 12.61
CA LYS A 299 0.89 16.77 13.27
C LYS A 299 0.65 16.40 14.75
N GLY A 300 1.29 15.36 15.26
CA GLY A 300 1.09 14.85 16.62
C GLY A 300 -0.25 14.14 16.83
N VAL A 301 -0.90 13.66 15.77
CA VAL A 301 -2.15 12.91 15.87
C VAL A 301 -1.85 11.47 16.28
N PRO A 302 -2.37 10.97 17.42
CA PRO A 302 -2.19 9.57 17.79
C PRO A 302 -2.96 8.66 16.81
N ILE A 303 -2.33 7.56 16.43
CA ILE A 303 -2.87 6.57 15.50
C ILE A 303 -3.17 5.29 16.26
N ASP A 304 -4.43 4.87 16.20
CA ASP A 304 -4.84 3.57 16.72
C ASP A 304 -4.43 2.46 15.74
N ARG A 305 -3.42 1.68 16.11
CA ARG A 305 -2.91 0.56 15.32
C ARG A 305 -3.61 -0.78 15.63
N THR A 306 -4.67 -0.75 16.43
CA THR A 306 -5.46 -1.94 16.80
C THR A 306 -6.24 -2.51 15.61
N PRO A 307 -6.97 -1.71 14.79
CA PRO A 307 -7.75 -2.24 13.68
C PRO A 307 -6.85 -2.83 12.59
N LYS A 308 -6.97 -4.15 12.36
CA LYS A 308 -6.22 -4.85 11.32
C LYS A 308 -6.79 -4.59 9.93
N LEU A 309 -5.97 -4.89 8.92
CA LEU A 309 -6.34 -4.83 7.51
C LEU A 309 -7.63 -5.61 7.24
N LYS A 310 -8.61 -4.94 6.65
CA LYS A 310 -9.88 -5.49 6.21
C LYS A 310 -10.28 -4.94 4.85
N TRP A 311 -11.09 -5.68 4.11
CA TRP A 311 -11.57 -5.27 2.79
C TRP A 311 -13.00 -5.73 2.54
N ARG A 312 -13.70 -5.07 1.60
CA ARG A 312 -15.05 -5.46 1.15
C ARG A 312 -15.31 -4.96 -0.27
N TYR A 313 -16.15 -5.67 -1.00
CA TYR A 313 -16.72 -5.15 -2.25
C TYR A 313 -17.83 -4.14 -1.95
N ARG A 314 -18.12 -3.24 -2.91
CA ARG A 314 -19.14 -2.19 -2.79
C ARG A 314 -20.49 -2.70 -2.26
N ASP A 315 -20.93 -3.85 -2.77
CA ASP A 315 -22.25 -4.40 -2.48
C ASP A 315 -22.25 -5.35 -1.28
N GLN A 316 -21.10 -5.50 -0.59
CA GLN A 316 -20.95 -6.34 0.59
C GLN A 316 -20.94 -5.49 1.86
N TRP A 317 -21.85 -5.82 2.78
CA TRP A 317 -21.93 -5.18 4.09
C TRP A 317 -20.84 -5.67 5.06
N LEU A 318 -20.40 -6.92 4.90
CA LEU A 318 -19.43 -7.56 5.79
C LEU A 318 -18.00 -7.29 5.34
N TRP A 319 -17.20 -6.82 6.29
CA TRP A 319 -15.75 -6.74 6.13
C TRP A 319 -15.12 -8.13 6.20
N ARG A 320 -14.31 -8.45 5.20
CA ARG A 320 -13.43 -9.62 5.22
C ARG A 320 -12.12 -9.22 5.88
N ARG A 321 -11.61 -10.07 6.78
CA ARG A 321 -10.30 -9.87 7.40
C ARG A 321 -9.22 -10.24 6.39
N GLY A 322 -8.23 -9.36 6.22
CA GLY A 322 -7.03 -9.68 5.47
C GLY A 322 -6.20 -10.70 6.26
N TRP A 323 -5.63 -11.69 5.57
CA TRP A 323 -4.84 -12.75 6.19
C TRP A 323 -3.40 -12.30 6.50
N PHE A 324 -3.07 -11.04 6.22
CA PHE A 324 -1.74 -10.47 6.41
C PHE A 324 -1.59 -9.86 7.80
N SER A 325 -1.14 -10.67 8.76
CA SER A 325 -0.94 -10.27 10.15
C SER A 325 0.38 -9.49 10.42
N GLY A 326 1.26 -9.28 9.43
CA GLY A 326 2.64 -8.81 9.68
C GLY A 326 3.25 -7.73 8.78
N LEU A 327 2.47 -6.95 8.01
CA LEU A 327 3.01 -6.13 6.91
C LEU A 327 3.07 -4.60 7.10
N LEU A 328 2.87 -4.06 8.30
CA LEU A 328 2.94 -2.62 8.52
C LEU A 328 3.60 -2.23 9.85
#